data_AF-A0A924FCL9-F1
#
_entry.id   AF-A0A924FCL9-F1
#
_cell.length_a   1.000
_cell.length_b   1.000
_cell.length_c   1.000
_cell.angle_alpha   90.00
_cell.angle_beta   90.00
_cell.angle_gamma   90.00
#
_symmetry.space_group_name_H-M   'P 1'
#
loop_
_entity.id
_entity.type
_entity.pdbx_description
1 polymer ?
#
loop_
_entity_poly.entity_id
_entity_poly.type
_entity_poly.pdbx_seq_one_letter_code
_entity_poly.pdbx_strand_id
1 'polypeptide(L)' 'METLQLPSLLLVGELRAGDVVGFTFFTGYMAMFAASVFFFLERSQVEGHWKTSLTISGLITMIASVHYYYMRD' A
#
# COMPACT_ATOMS: atom_id res chain seq x y z
N MET A 1 -23.94 0.41 -27.92
CA MET A 1 -22.52 0.75 -27.77
C MET A 1 -22.12 0.23 -26.40
N GLU A 2 -21.63 -1.00 -26.36
CA GLU A 2 -21.20 -1.65 -25.11
C GLU A 2 -20.02 -0.85 -24.56
N THR A 3 -20.23 -0.18 -23.44
CA THR A 3 -19.17 0.48 -22.69
C THR A 3 -18.26 -0.62 -22.17
N LEU A 4 -17.13 -0.79 -22.83
CA LEU A 4 -16.08 -1.73 -22.44
C LEU A 4 -15.77 -1.50 -20.96
N GLN A 5 -16.30 -2.37 -20.10
CA GLN A 5 -15.96 -2.41 -18.67
C GLN A 5 -14.51 -2.86 -18.62
N LEU A 6 -13.60 -1.90 -18.79
CA LEU A 6 -12.22 -2.10 -18.40
C LEU A 6 -12.29 -2.63 -16.96
N PRO A 7 -11.71 -3.81 -16.66
CA PRO A 7 -11.55 -4.19 -15.27
C PRO A 7 -10.92 -2.98 -14.59
N SER A 8 -11.39 -2.64 -13.40
CA SER A 8 -10.82 -1.62 -12.52
C SER A 8 -9.35 -1.93 -12.26
N LEU A 9 -8.52 -1.71 -13.27
CA LEU A 9 -7.12 -2.11 -13.37
C LEU A 9 -6.25 -1.20 -12.50
N LEU A 10 -6.76 -0.02 -12.22
CA LEU A 10 -6.29 0.82 -11.15
C LEU A 10 -7.09 0.46 -9.91
N LEU A 11 -6.38 -0.12 -8.94
CA LEU A 11 -6.76 -0.52 -7.59
C LEU A 11 -7.34 0.64 -6.75
N VAL A 12 -8.37 1.28 -7.27
CA VAL A 12 -9.08 2.41 -6.69
C VAL A 12 -10.55 2.05 -6.82
N GLY A 13 -11.08 1.32 -5.84
CA GLY A 13 -12.54 1.26 -5.67
C GLY A 13 -13.09 2.69 -5.67
N GLU A 14 -14.30 2.91 -6.22
CA GLU A 14 -14.86 4.27 -6.38
C GLU A 14 -14.71 5.10 -5.10
N LEU A 15 -13.82 6.11 -5.14
CA LEU A 15 -13.74 7.11 -4.07
C LEU A 15 -14.89 8.09 -4.29
N ARG A 16 -15.92 8.02 -3.44
CA ARG A 16 -17.07 8.91 -3.52
C ARG A 16 -16.73 10.26 -2.88
N ALA A 17 -17.12 11.35 -3.52
CA ALA A 17 -16.96 12.69 -2.93
C ALA A 17 -17.75 12.78 -1.61
N GLY A 18 -17.05 13.13 -0.52
CA GLY A 18 -17.60 13.18 0.84
C GLY A 18 -17.28 11.97 1.72
N ASP A 19 -16.70 10.89 1.18
CA ASP A 19 -16.26 9.74 1.96
C ASP A 19 -14.84 9.95 2.55
N VAL A 20 -14.80 10.58 3.71
CA VAL A 20 -13.55 10.84 4.45
C VAL A 20 -12.89 9.57 4.99
N VAL A 21 -13.67 8.51 5.23
CA VAL A 21 -13.13 7.23 5.73
C VAL A 21 -12.46 6.48 4.58
N GLY A 22 -13.14 6.32 3.44
CA GLY A 22 -12.54 5.70 2.24
C GLY A 22 -11.28 6.41 1.76
N PHE A 23 -11.23 7.75 1.83
CA PHE A 23 -10.03 8.52 1.49
C PHE A 23 -8.85 8.25 2.44
N THR A 24 -9.08 8.15 3.75
CA THR A 24 -8.03 7.89 4.73
C THR A 24 -7.50 6.46 4.62
N PHE A 25 -8.38 5.47 4.40
CA PHE A 25 -7.98 4.09 4.13
C PHE A 25 -7.17 3.96 2.83
N PHE A 26 -7.61 4.62 1.76
CA PHE A 26 -6.89 4.62 0.49
C PHE A 26 -5.49 5.26 0.60
N THR A 27 -5.41 6.42 1.25
CA THR A 27 -4.13 7.11 1.44
C THR A 27 -3.19 6.29 2.32
N GLY A 28 -3.73 5.66 3.38
CA GLY A 28 -2.96 4.75 4.25
C GLY A 28 -2.43 3.53 3.51
N TYR A 29 -3.26 2.89 2.69
CA TYR A 29 -2.85 1.77 1.83
C TYR A 29 -1.67 2.16 0.92
N MET A 30 -1.78 3.28 0.21
CA MET A 30 -0.76 3.76 -0.72
C MET A 30 0.54 4.13 0.00
N ALA A 31 0.44 4.76 1.18
CA ALA A 31 1.59 5.13 2.00
C ALA A 31 2.37 3.89 2.50
N MET A 32 1.67 2.87 2.98
CA MET A 32 2.32 1.63 3.45
C MET A 32 2.93 0.83 2.29
N PHE A 33 2.26 0.79 1.14
CA PHE A 33 2.81 0.16 -0.05
C PHE A 33 4.12 0.83 -0.49
N ALA A 34 4.12 2.16 -0.58
CA ALA A 34 5.33 2.94 -0.90
C ALA A 34 6.44 2.75 0.14
N ALA A 35 6.10 2.76 1.43
CA ALA A 35 7.05 2.54 2.51
C ALA A 35 7.68 1.13 2.46
N SER A 36 6.91 0.11 2.12
CA SER A 36 7.44 -1.25 1.95
C SER A 36 8.49 -1.31 0.83
N VAL A 37 8.19 -0.72 -0.34
CA VAL A 37 9.15 -0.61 -1.46
C VAL A 37 10.41 0.14 -1.02
N PHE A 38 10.24 1.26 -0.33
CA PHE A 38 11.36 2.05 0.20
C PHE A 38 12.25 1.23 1.15
N PHE A 39 11.68 0.50 2.12
CA PHE A 39 12.46 -0.32 3.05
C PHE A 39 13.25 -1.44 2.37
N PHE A 40 12.70 -2.03 1.29
CA PHE A 40 13.42 -3.05 0.54
C PHE A 40 14.55 -2.48 -0.32
N LEU A 41 14.36 -1.31 -0.93
CA LEU A 41 15.40 -0.63 -1.72
C LEU A 41 16.53 -0.08 -0.84
N GLU A 42 16.19 0.51 0.30
CA GLU A 42 17.17 1.15 1.20
C GLU A 42 17.94 0.15 2.07
N ARG A 43 17.54 -1.13 2.06
CA ARG A 43 18.23 -2.22 2.77
C ARG A 43 19.72 -2.31 2.44
N SER A 44 20.13 -1.98 1.21
CA SER A 44 21.55 -2.06 0.82
C SER A 44 22.38 -0.89 1.34
N GLN A 45 21.75 0.24 1.66
CA GLN A 45 22.41 1.49 2.08
C GLN A 45 22.66 1.57 3.59
N VAL A 46 22.00 0.72 4.38
CA VAL A 46 22.18 0.68 5.84
C VAL A 46 23.31 -0.24 6.28
N GLU A 47 23.90 0.08 7.44
CA GLU A 47 24.92 -0.74 8.09
C GLU A 47 24.42 -2.18 8.34
N GLY A 48 25.35 -3.13 8.29
CA GLY A 48 25.03 -4.57 8.28
C GLY A 48 24.14 -5.03 9.43
N HIS A 49 24.27 -4.45 10.62
CA HIS A 49 23.50 -4.84 11.80
C HIS A 49 22.04 -4.37 11.75
N TRP A 50 21.68 -3.38 10.93
CA TRP A 50 20.30 -2.91 10.77
C TRP A 50 19.56 -3.55 9.60
N LYS A 51 20.24 -4.31 8.73
CA LYS A 51 19.65 -4.90 7.51
C LYS A 51 18.48 -5.84 7.83
N THR A 52 18.61 -6.62 8.90
CA THR A 52 17.55 -7.52 9.35
C THR A 52 16.33 -6.72 9.84
N SER A 53 16.55 -5.66 10.61
CA SER A 53 15.49 -4.77 11.09
C SER A 53 14.73 -4.12 9.93
N LEU A 54 15.43 -3.57 8.92
CA LEU A 54 14.78 -3.00 7.72
C LEU A 54 13.97 -4.04 6.94
N THR A 55 14.48 -5.27 6.84
CA THR A 55 13.77 -6.37 6.16
C THR A 55 12.48 -6.73 6.88
N ILE A 56 12.52 -6.81 8.21
CA ILE A 56 11.33 -7.09 9.03
C ILE A 56 10.32 -5.94 8.94
N SER A 57 10.79 -4.69 9.00
CA SER A 57 9.93 -3.51 8.79
C SER A 57 9.25 -3.52 7.41
N GLY A 58 9.98 -3.85 6.35
CA GLY A 58 9.43 -4.00 5.00
C GLY A 58 8.33 -5.07 4.90
N LEU A 59 8.52 -6.23 5.55
CA LEU A 59 7.55 -7.31 5.62
C LEU A 59 6.29 -6.91 6.39
N ILE A 60 6.44 -6.35 7.59
CA ILE A 60 5.28 -5.92 8.41
C ILE A 60 4.46 -4.86 7.66
N THR A 61 5.13 -3.89 7.04
CA THR A 61 4.46 -2.81 6.31
C THR A 61 3.74 -3.31 5.06
N MET A 62 4.28 -4.32 4.37
CA MET A 62 3.61 -4.99 3.25
C MET A 62 2.34 -5.73 3.70
N ILE A 63 2.44 -6.49 4.80
CA ILE A 63 1.29 -7.20 5.37
C ILE A 63 0.21 -6.20 5.77
N ALA A 64 0.59 -5.09 6.41
CA ALA A 64 -0.34 -4.03 6.80
C ALA A 64 -1.02 -3.37 5.58
N SER A 65 -0.29 -3.13 4.49
CA SER A 65 -0.86 -2.64 3.23
C SER A 65 -1.95 -3.58 2.70
N VAL A 66 -1.69 -4.89 2.62
CA VAL A 66 -2.71 -5.86 2.18
C VAL A 66 -3.92 -5.87 3.11
N HIS A 67 -3.71 -5.81 4.43
CA HIS A 67 -4.83 -5.77 5.39
C HIS A 67 -5.66 -4.49 5.27
N TYR A 68 -5.02 -3.33 5.02
CA TYR A 68 -5.74 -2.07 4.80
C TYR A 68 -6.58 -2.06 3.53
N TYR A 69 -6.15 -2.80 2.50
CA TYR A 69 -6.97 -3.01 1.31
C TYR A 69 -8.25 -3.76 1.66
N TYR A 70 -8.14 -4.89 2.38
CA TYR A 70 -9.31 -5.67 2.80
C TYR A 70 -10.20 -4.95 3.83
N MET A 71 -9.66 -4.11 4.69
CA MET A 71 -10.46 -3.36 5.67
C MET A 71 -11.32 -2.24 5.04
N ARG A 72 -11.03 -1.87 3.79
CA ARG A 72 -11.80 -0.88 3.05
C ARG A 72 -13.06 -1.47 2.42
N ASP A 73 -13.00 -2.73 2.01
CA ASP A 73 -14.10 -3.48 1.38
C ASP A 73 -15.09 -4.03 2.42
#